data_AF-A0A2K3JXS2-F1
#
_entry.id   AF-A0A2K3JXS2-F1
#
_cell.length_a   1.000
_cell.length_b   1.000
_cell.length_c   1.000
_cell.angle_alpha   90.00
_cell.angle_beta   90.00
_cell.angle_gamma   90.00
#
_symmetry.space_group_name_H-M   'P 1'
#
loop_
_entity.id
_entity.type
_entity.pdbx_description
1 polymer ?
#
loop_
_entity_poly.entity_id
_entity_poly.type
_entity_poly.pdbx_seq_one_letter_code
_entity_poly.pdbx_strand_id
1 'polypeptide(L)'
;MQYLFIGGRSPFTWYPQSYVDQVPMTDMNMRANSSRNFPGRTYRFYNGKSLYEFGYGLSYSTFSTHIASAPSTIMIQNNITISKPLDIFLDDQAIDISTITSCLNLTFSLVIGVKNNGPFDGSHVVLVFWKPPSSEVVSGVPIKQLIGFERVHVKVRMTEFVTVKIDICKLLSNVDSDGKRKLVIGKHTILIGSSSEKQVRHHIDITNGEEFMSE
;
A
#
# COMPACT_ATOMS: atom_id res chain seq x y z
N MET A 1 36.50 3.61 -12.27
CA MET A 1 35.36 3.85 -13.18
C MET A 1 34.09 3.45 -12.44
N GLN A 2 33.26 4.41 -12.04
CA GLN A 2 32.02 4.10 -11.32
C GLN A 2 30.92 3.89 -12.36
N TYR A 3 30.55 2.64 -12.61
CA TYR A 3 29.46 2.31 -13.53
C TYR A 3 28.15 2.90 -12.97
N LEU A 4 27.51 3.78 -13.74
CA LEU A 4 26.22 4.35 -13.39
C LEU A 4 25.13 3.32 -13.68
N PHE A 5 24.66 2.63 -12.63
CA PHE A 5 23.54 1.70 -12.75
C PHE A 5 22.21 2.47 -12.70
N ILE A 6 21.53 2.57 -13.85
CA ILE A 6 20.18 3.14 -13.90
C ILE A 6 19.18 2.19 -13.24
N GLY A 7 18.39 2.74 -12.32
CA GLY A 7 17.36 2.02 -11.57
C GLY A 7 16.28 2.97 -11.06
N GLY A 8 16.11 4.11 -11.73
CA GLY A 8 15.10 5.10 -11.38
C GLY A 8 13.68 4.61 -11.68
N ARG A 9 12.71 5.11 -10.91
CA ARG A 9 11.28 4.86 -11.10
C ARG A 9 10.56 6.20 -11.19
N SER A 10 9.48 6.27 -11.97
CA SER A 10 8.67 7.48 -12.12
C SER A 10 8.00 7.85 -10.79
N PRO A 11 8.24 9.06 -10.24
CA PRO A 11 7.61 9.50 -9.00
C PRO A 11 6.19 10.06 -9.21
N PHE A 12 5.69 10.07 -10.45
CA PHE A 12 4.34 10.50 -10.79
C PHE A 12 3.75 9.62 -11.90
N THR A 13 2.43 9.68 -12.05
CA THR A 13 1.71 9.04 -13.15
C THR A 13 1.80 9.91 -14.40
N TRP A 14 2.11 9.31 -15.55
CA TRP A 14 2.06 9.97 -16.84
C TRP A 14 0.67 9.77 -17.45
N TYR A 15 -0.08 10.86 -17.54
CA TYR A 15 -1.45 10.88 -18.03
C TYR A 15 -1.51 11.07 -19.56
N PRO A 16 -2.55 10.54 -20.23
CA PRO A 16 -2.85 10.93 -21.60
C PRO A 16 -3.28 12.40 -21.67
N GLN A 17 -3.14 13.03 -22.83
CA GLN A 17 -3.51 14.45 -23.03
C GLN A 17 -4.96 14.74 -22.60
N SER A 18 -5.89 13.83 -22.91
CA SER A 18 -7.32 13.95 -22.58
C SER A 18 -7.61 14.11 -21.08
N TYR A 19 -6.67 13.77 -20.21
CA TYR A 19 -6.82 13.96 -18.76
C TYR A 19 -6.90 15.44 -18.39
N VAL A 20 -6.16 16.31 -19.08
CA VAL A 20 -6.16 17.76 -18.80
C VAL A 20 -7.52 18.37 -19.09
N ASP A 21 -8.23 17.85 -20.08
CA ASP A 21 -9.58 18.30 -20.45
C ASP A 21 -10.66 17.79 -19.47
N GLN A 22 -10.42 16.66 -18.81
CA GLN A 22 -11.35 16.04 -17.85
C GLN A 22 -11.19 16.56 -16.42
N VAL A 23 -10.01 17.06 -16.07
CA VAL A 23 -9.63 17.38 -14.70
C VAL A 23 -9.17 18.84 -14.61
N PRO A 24 -10.08 19.79 -14.28
CA PRO A 24 -9.72 21.19 -14.09
C PRO A 24 -8.66 21.35 -13.01
N MET A 25 -7.59 22.11 -13.25
CA MET A 25 -6.50 22.26 -12.27
C MET A 25 -6.90 23.01 -11.00
N THR A 26 -8.07 23.65 -10.99
CA THR A 26 -8.69 24.28 -9.83
C THR A 26 -9.48 23.31 -8.93
N ASP A 27 -9.86 22.13 -9.45
CA ASP A 27 -10.60 21.13 -8.67
C ASP A 27 -9.66 20.29 -7.81
N MET A 28 -9.68 20.49 -6.50
CA MET A 28 -8.81 19.79 -5.55
C MET A 28 -9.32 18.40 -5.14
N ASN A 29 -10.47 17.95 -5.68
CA ASN A 29 -10.96 16.60 -5.41
C ASN A 29 -9.99 15.54 -5.92
N MET A 30 -9.65 14.58 -5.06
CA MET A 30 -8.73 13.50 -5.42
C MET A 30 -9.44 12.27 -5.97
N ARG A 31 -10.67 12.01 -5.50
CA ARG A 31 -11.42 10.77 -5.74
C ARG A 31 -12.16 10.84 -7.06
N ALA A 32 -12.27 9.71 -7.76
CA ALA A 32 -13.05 9.61 -8.99
C ALA A 32 -14.54 9.85 -8.71
N ASN A 33 -15.22 10.52 -9.64
CA ASN A 33 -16.65 10.80 -9.59
C ASN A 33 -17.25 10.65 -10.99
N SER A 34 -17.97 9.56 -11.21
CA SER A 34 -18.58 9.24 -12.50
C SER A 34 -19.64 10.27 -12.93
N SER A 35 -20.40 10.84 -12.00
CA SER A 35 -21.45 11.82 -12.30
C SER A 35 -20.91 13.14 -12.84
N ARG A 36 -19.66 13.48 -12.52
CA ARG A 36 -18.97 14.70 -13.01
C ARG A 36 -17.95 14.41 -14.12
N ASN A 37 -17.93 13.19 -14.65
CA ASN A 37 -16.90 12.73 -15.60
C ASN A 37 -15.47 12.97 -15.08
N PHE A 38 -15.27 12.78 -13.76
CA PHE A 38 -13.99 13.04 -13.10
C PHE A 38 -13.26 11.72 -12.82
N PRO A 39 -12.14 11.42 -13.49
CA PRO A 39 -11.49 10.11 -13.40
C PRO A 39 -10.66 9.90 -12.12
N GLY A 40 -10.55 10.90 -11.24
CA GLY A 40 -9.69 10.86 -10.06
C GLY A 40 -8.26 11.31 -10.34
N ARG A 41 -7.53 11.68 -9.28
CA ARG A 41 -6.15 12.17 -9.36
C ARG A 41 -5.16 11.18 -8.77
N THR A 42 -3.92 11.23 -9.24
CA THR A 42 -2.78 10.38 -8.82
C THR A 42 -3.00 8.89 -9.06
N TYR A 43 -1.95 8.09 -8.90
CA TYR A 43 -2.07 6.62 -8.95
C TYR A 43 -2.99 6.03 -7.88
N ARG A 44 -3.31 6.80 -6.83
CA ARG A 44 -4.15 6.34 -5.72
C ARG A 44 -5.63 6.25 -6.10
N PHE A 45 -6.11 7.14 -6.98
CA PHE A 45 -7.54 7.27 -7.26
C PHE A 45 -7.89 7.36 -8.75
N TYR A 46 -6.90 7.55 -9.63
CA TYR A 46 -7.13 7.61 -11.06
C TYR A 46 -7.60 6.24 -11.59
N ASN A 47 -8.80 6.20 -12.16
CA ASN A 47 -9.41 5.00 -12.72
C ASN A 47 -9.20 4.86 -14.25
N GLY A 48 -8.61 5.87 -14.88
CA GLY A 48 -8.34 5.87 -16.32
C GLY A 48 -7.05 5.15 -16.69
N LYS A 49 -6.78 5.09 -18.01
CA LYS A 49 -5.54 4.50 -18.53
C LYS A 49 -4.38 5.49 -18.37
N SER A 50 -3.26 5.00 -17.86
CA SER A 50 -1.99 5.75 -17.76
C SER A 50 -1.08 5.40 -18.93
N LEU A 51 -0.26 6.34 -19.40
CA LEU A 51 0.81 6.07 -20.38
C LEU A 51 1.96 5.34 -19.70
N TYR A 52 2.40 5.88 -18.55
CA TYR A 52 3.33 5.24 -17.63
C TYR A 52 2.78 5.39 -16.22
N GLU A 53 2.64 4.29 -15.51
CA GLU A 53 2.15 4.33 -14.12
C GLU A 53 3.20 4.94 -13.19
N PHE A 54 2.73 5.42 -12.03
CA PHE A 54 3.60 5.66 -10.90
C PHE A 54 4.46 4.43 -10.58
N GLY A 55 5.74 4.65 -10.37
CA GLY A 55 6.70 3.60 -10.12
C GLY A 55 7.20 2.88 -11.37
N TYR A 56 6.76 3.26 -12.58
CA TYR A 56 7.29 2.68 -13.81
C TYR A 56 8.79 2.99 -13.95
N GLY A 57 9.58 2.00 -14.35
CA GLY A 57 11.00 2.18 -14.60
C GLY A 57 11.63 0.96 -15.25
N LEU A 58 12.67 1.20 -16.05
CA LEU A 58 13.45 0.17 -16.72
C LEU A 58 14.85 0.09 -16.11
N SER A 59 15.49 -1.05 -16.26
CA SER A 59 16.87 -1.27 -15.87
C SER A 59 17.58 -2.08 -16.94
N TYR A 60 18.91 -2.03 -16.96
CA TYR A 60 19.73 -2.86 -17.85
C TYR A 60 19.81 -4.33 -17.41
N SER A 61 19.28 -4.65 -16.23
CA SER A 61 19.16 -6.02 -15.75
C SER A 61 17.72 -6.36 -15.37
N THR A 62 17.43 -7.66 -15.32
CA THR A 62 16.10 -8.19 -14.96
C THR A 62 16.12 -8.65 -13.51
N PHE A 63 15.22 -8.11 -12.69
CA PHE A 63 15.12 -8.45 -11.27
C PHE A 63 13.84 -9.24 -11.00
N SER A 64 13.91 -10.19 -10.07
CA SER A 64 12.73 -10.85 -9.50
C SER A 64 12.69 -10.67 -7.99
N THR A 65 11.52 -10.35 -7.47
CA THR A 65 11.30 -10.20 -6.04
C THR A 65 10.55 -11.42 -5.48
N HIS A 66 10.78 -11.70 -4.20
CA HIS A 66 9.99 -12.65 -3.42
C HIS A 66 9.94 -12.18 -1.95
N ILE A 67 8.94 -12.68 -1.22
CA ILE A 67 8.79 -12.38 0.20
C ILE A 67 9.59 -13.42 0.97
N ALA A 68 10.58 -12.97 1.73
CA ALA A 68 11.37 -13.82 2.61
C ALA A 68 10.70 -13.98 3.98
N SER A 69 10.10 -12.91 4.49
CA SER A 69 9.36 -12.94 5.76
C SER A 69 8.31 -11.83 5.81
N ALA A 70 7.09 -12.19 6.22
CA ALA A 70 5.99 -11.28 6.48
C ALA A 70 4.96 -11.96 7.39
N PRO A 71 4.29 -11.25 8.31
CA PRO A 71 3.16 -11.81 9.04
C PRO A 71 1.97 -12.03 8.11
N SER A 72 1.19 -13.09 8.34
CA SER A 72 -0.08 -13.34 7.61
C SER A 72 -1.29 -12.82 8.37
N THR A 73 -1.18 -12.64 9.68
CA THR A 73 -2.25 -12.19 10.57
C THR A 73 -1.71 -11.17 11.55
N ILE A 74 -2.49 -10.13 11.82
CA ILE A 74 -2.18 -9.07 12.76
C ILE A 74 -3.40 -8.91 13.68
N MET A 75 -3.19 -9.17 14.97
CA MET A 75 -4.20 -8.97 15.99
C MET A 75 -4.09 -7.56 16.56
N ILE A 76 -5.22 -6.86 16.64
CA ILE A 76 -5.30 -5.52 17.24
C ILE A 76 -6.05 -5.62 18.56
N GLN A 77 -5.41 -5.13 19.63
CA GLN A 77 -6.01 -5.00 20.94
C GLN A 77 -6.64 -3.61 21.06
N ASN A 78 -7.97 -3.57 21.24
CA ASN A 78 -8.73 -2.34 21.48
C ASN A 78 -9.19 -2.29 22.93
N ASN A 79 -8.98 -1.17 23.62
CA ASN A 79 -9.62 -0.93 24.92
C ASN A 79 -11.01 -0.37 24.68
N ILE A 80 -11.98 -1.21 24.31
CA ILE A 80 -13.38 -0.78 24.32
C ILE A 80 -13.81 -0.72 25.78
N THR A 81 -13.80 0.47 26.39
CA THR A 81 -14.46 0.70 27.66
C THR A 81 -15.96 0.45 27.47
N ILE A 82 -16.47 -0.60 28.12
CA ILE A 82 -17.88 -0.99 28.14
C ILE A 82 -18.67 0.11 28.88
N SER A 83 -18.96 1.21 28.22
CA SER A 83 -19.84 2.27 28.75
C SER A 83 -20.88 2.76 27.75
N LYS A 84 -20.90 2.20 26.54
CA LYS A 84 -22.07 2.31 25.65
C LYS A 84 -22.98 1.10 25.88
N PRO A 85 -24.27 1.32 26.21
CA PRO A 85 -25.22 0.24 26.37
C PRO A 85 -25.33 -0.55 25.07
N LEU A 86 -25.68 -1.82 25.24
CA LEU A 86 -25.90 -2.89 24.28
C LEU A 86 -26.93 -2.52 23.19
N ASP A 87 -26.57 -1.59 22.32
CA ASP A 87 -27.21 -1.26 21.05
C ASP A 87 -26.09 -0.72 20.15
N ILE A 88 -25.98 -1.26 18.92
CA ILE A 88 -24.92 -1.05 17.90
C ILE A 88 -23.88 -2.20 17.85
N PHE A 89 -24.34 -3.41 17.53
CA PHE A 89 -23.54 -4.48 16.91
C PHE A 89 -23.33 -4.25 15.39
N LEU A 90 -23.07 -3.00 14.97
CA LEU A 90 -23.20 -2.60 13.56
C LEU A 90 -21.96 -1.92 12.94
N ASP A 91 -20.80 -1.85 13.60
CA ASP A 91 -19.59 -1.23 13.00
C ASP A 91 -18.31 -2.06 13.19
N ASP A 92 -18.44 -3.39 13.15
CA ASP A 92 -17.35 -4.35 13.42
C ASP A 92 -16.32 -4.48 12.27
N GLN A 93 -16.46 -3.65 11.23
CA GLN A 93 -15.60 -3.71 10.05
C GLN A 93 -14.51 -2.63 10.04
N ALA A 94 -14.57 -1.61 10.91
CA ALA A 94 -13.54 -0.57 10.95
C ALA A 94 -13.35 0.03 12.35
N ILE A 95 -12.10 0.11 12.79
CA ILE A 95 -11.70 0.71 14.08
C ILE A 95 -11.24 2.14 13.87
N ASP A 96 -11.68 3.07 14.72
CA ASP A 96 -11.09 4.40 14.81
C ASP A 96 -9.68 4.30 15.41
N ILE A 97 -8.66 4.80 14.71
CA ILE A 97 -7.27 4.67 15.18
C ILE A 97 -7.03 5.37 16.52
N SER A 98 -7.84 6.39 16.84
CA SER A 98 -7.74 7.09 18.12
C SER A 98 -8.06 6.21 19.33
N THR A 99 -8.81 5.11 19.15
CA THR A 99 -9.14 4.17 20.24
C THR A 99 -8.06 3.10 20.45
N ILE A 100 -7.03 3.05 19.61
CA ILE A 100 -5.94 2.05 19.69
C ILE A 100 -4.80 2.61 20.55
N THR A 101 -4.75 2.23 21.83
CA THR A 101 -3.76 2.72 22.81
C THR A 101 -2.30 2.48 22.41
N SER A 102 -2.01 1.36 21.74
CA SER A 102 -0.64 0.93 21.37
C SER A 102 -0.29 1.15 19.89
N CYS A 103 -1.05 2.02 19.22
CA CYS A 103 -0.94 2.28 17.79
C CYS A 103 0.47 2.75 17.34
N LEU A 104 1.21 3.43 18.20
CA LEU A 104 2.58 3.90 17.93
C LEU A 104 3.62 2.77 17.79
N ASN A 105 3.35 1.59 18.36
CA ASN A 105 4.28 0.45 18.38
C ASN A 105 3.83 -0.71 17.48
N LEU A 106 2.62 -0.62 16.90
CA LEU A 106 2.07 -1.61 15.98
C LEU A 106 2.78 -1.51 14.62
N THR A 107 3.93 -2.16 14.56
CA THR A 107 4.78 -2.23 13.36
C THR A 107 5.14 -3.67 13.04
N PHE A 108 5.27 -3.99 11.76
CA PHE A 108 5.86 -5.25 11.32
C PHE A 108 6.96 -5.01 10.28
N SER A 109 7.86 -5.97 10.18
CA SER A 109 8.96 -5.95 9.22
C SER A 109 8.62 -6.84 8.04
N LEU A 110 8.66 -6.29 6.83
CA LEU A 110 8.52 -7.00 5.58
C LEU A 110 9.92 -7.22 4.99
N VAL A 111 10.36 -8.47 4.93
CA VAL A 111 11.67 -8.84 4.36
C VAL A 111 11.46 -9.33 2.93
N ILE A 112 12.13 -8.67 1.98
CA ILE A 112 11.98 -8.87 0.54
C ILE A 112 13.32 -9.29 -0.03
N GLY A 113 13.36 -10.44 -0.69
CA GLY A 113 14.54 -10.87 -1.45
C GLY A 113 14.48 -10.36 -2.88
N VAL A 114 15.52 -9.65 -3.31
CA VAL A 114 15.67 -9.09 -4.66
C VAL A 114 16.79 -9.84 -5.36
N LYS A 115 16.44 -10.65 -6.36
CA LYS A 115 17.39 -11.42 -7.16
C LYS A 115 17.64 -10.76 -8.50
N ASN A 116 18.90 -10.59 -8.86
CA ASN A 116 19.31 -10.15 -10.18
C ASN A 116 19.48 -11.35 -11.12
N ASN A 117 18.56 -11.49 -12.07
CA ASN A 117 18.56 -12.57 -13.05
C ASN A 117 19.19 -12.18 -14.39
N GLY A 118 19.55 -10.90 -14.57
CA GLY A 118 20.09 -10.42 -15.83
C GLY A 118 21.62 -10.48 -15.90
N PRO A 119 22.18 -9.99 -17.00
CA PRO A 119 23.60 -10.14 -17.33
C PRO A 119 24.51 -9.09 -16.70
N PHE A 120 23.96 -8.03 -16.10
CA PHE A 120 24.73 -6.93 -15.54
C PHE A 120 24.37 -6.66 -14.08
N ASP A 121 25.34 -6.14 -13.32
CA ASP A 121 25.08 -5.57 -12.00
C ASP A 121 24.08 -4.43 -12.15
N GLY A 122 23.25 -4.19 -11.14
CA GLY A 122 22.28 -3.12 -11.25
C GLY A 122 21.68 -2.67 -9.94
N SER A 123 21.21 -1.43 -9.93
CA SER A 123 20.37 -0.90 -8.86
C SER A 123 18.90 -1.18 -9.16
N HIS A 124 18.18 -1.57 -8.12
CA HIS A 124 16.75 -1.81 -8.16
C HIS A 124 16.06 -1.04 -7.03
N VAL A 125 14.94 -0.39 -7.35
CA VAL A 125 14.08 0.23 -6.34
C VAL A 125 12.87 -0.66 -6.14
N VAL A 126 12.76 -1.19 -4.92
CA VAL A 126 11.61 -1.97 -4.45
C VAL A 126 10.53 -0.99 -4.01
N LEU A 127 9.33 -1.12 -4.57
CA LEU A 127 8.16 -0.35 -4.14
C LEU A 127 7.19 -1.29 -3.43
N VAL A 128 6.74 -0.90 -2.25
CA VAL A 128 5.77 -1.65 -1.46
C VAL A 128 4.49 -0.84 -1.38
N PHE A 129 3.42 -1.39 -1.94
CA PHE A 129 2.09 -0.81 -1.94
C PHE A 129 1.16 -1.59 -1.02
N TRP A 130 0.25 -0.88 -0.38
CA TRP A 130 -0.92 -1.44 0.29
C TRP A 130 -2.15 -1.22 -0.57
N LYS A 131 -2.97 -2.26 -0.69
CA LYS A 131 -4.33 -2.17 -1.20
C LYS A 131 -5.31 -2.48 -0.05
N PRO A 132 -6.19 -1.53 0.30
CA PRO A 132 -7.21 -1.75 1.32
C PRO A 132 -8.20 -2.85 0.91
N PRO A 133 -8.84 -3.52 1.88
CA PRO A 133 -9.99 -4.36 1.60
C PRO A 133 -11.11 -3.56 0.95
N SER A 134 -11.91 -4.22 0.12
CA SER A 134 -13.17 -3.65 -0.35
C SER A 134 -14.13 -3.67 0.84
N SER A 135 -14.48 -2.50 1.37
CA SER A 135 -15.44 -2.36 2.47
C SER A 135 -16.47 -1.31 2.10
N GLU A 136 -17.73 -1.59 2.45
CA GLU A 136 -18.84 -0.65 2.30
C GLU A 136 -18.79 0.46 3.35
N VAL A 137 -18.11 0.21 4.48
CA VAL A 137 -18.04 1.12 5.63
C VAL A 137 -17.14 2.33 5.37
N VAL A 138 -16.07 2.15 4.59
CA VAL A 138 -15.17 3.25 4.22
C VAL A 138 -15.29 3.52 2.73
N SER A 139 -16.03 4.58 2.38
CA SER A 139 -16.15 5.00 0.99
C SER A 139 -14.87 5.65 0.46
N GLY A 140 -14.65 5.52 -0.85
CA GLY A 140 -13.56 6.16 -1.62
C GLY A 140 -12.14 5.84 -1.14
N VAL A 141 -11.93 4.59 -0.72
CA VAL A 141 -10.59 4.04 -0.46
C VAL A 141 -9.69 4.14 -1.71
N PRO A 142 -8.36 4.30 -1.53
CA PRO A 142 -7.42 4.30 -2.65
C PRO A 142 -7.35 2.92 -3.32
N ILE A 143 -7.09 2.90 -4.63
CA ILE A 143 -6.85 1.68 -5.42
C ILE A 143 -5.62 0.93 -4.88
N LYS A 144 -4.56 1.70 -4.58
CA LYS A 144 -3.33 1.27 -3.91
C LYS A 144 -2.62 2.52 -3.33
N GLN A 145 -1.82 2.34 -2.29
CA GLN A 145 -1.05 3.40 -1.63
C GLN A 145 0.39 2.93 -1.42
N LEU A 146 1.38 3.80 -1.63
CA LEU A 146 2.78 3.44 -1.36
C LEU A 146 2.99 3.50 0.15
N ILE A 147 3.49 2.41 0.73
CA ILE A 147 3.73 2.29 2.17
C ILE A 147 5.22 2.17 2.51
N GLY A 148 6.07 1.94 1.51
CA GLY A 148 7.50 1.94 1.69
C GLY A 148 8.23 1.73 0.36
N PHE A 149 9.49 2.12 0.33
CA PHE A 149 10.37 1.84 -0.79
C PHE A 149 11.82 1.77 -0.30
N GLU A 150 12.65 1.01 -1.00
CA GLU A 150 14.08 0.93 -0.72
C GLU A 150 14.85 0.75 -2.03
N ARG A 151 16.05 1.33 -2.11
CA ARG A 151 16.97 1.13 -3.22
C ARG A 151 18.06 0.14 -2.81
N VAL A 152 18.22 -0.92 -3.60
CA VAL A 152 19.26 -1.93 -3.38
C VAL A 152 20.12 -2.09 -4.64
N HIS A 153 21.41 -2.35 -4.46
CA HIS A 153 22.31 -2.73 -5.54
C HIS A 153 22.55 -4.23 -5.48
N VAL A 154 22.30 -4.95 -6.57
CA VAL A 154 22.39 -6.41 -6.62
C VAL A 154 23.31 -6.82 -7.74
N LYS A 155 24.37 -7.54 -7.40
CA LYS A 155 25.32 -8.10 -8.37
C LYS A 155 24.66 -9.17 -9.25
N VAL A 156 25.22 -9.40 -10.43
CA VAL A 156 24.79 -10.46 -11.36
C VAL A 156 24.62 -11.79 -10.63
N ARG A 157 23.45 -12.42 -10.81
CA ARG A 157 23.07 -13.72 -10.22
C ARG A 157 22.98 -13.77 -8.70
N MET A 158 23.21 -12.64 -8.01
CA MET A 158 23.10 -12.56 -6.56
C MET A 158 21.67 -12.20 -6.12
N THR A 159 21.41 -12.40 -4.83
CA THR A 159 20.17 -11.98 -4.16
C THR A 159 20.55 -11.13 -2.96
N GLU A 160 19.95 -9.96 -2.85
CA GLU A 160 20.06 -9.10 -1.67
C GLU A 160 18.72 -9.03 -0.96
N PHE A 161 18.75 -8.85 0.36
CA PHE A 161 17.56 -8.74 1.18
C PHE A 161 17.34 -7.30 1.64
N VAL A 162 16.10 -6.86 1.56
CA VAL A 162 15.64 -5.53 1.95
C VAL A 162 14.57 -5.69 3.01
N THR A 163 14.65 -4.90 4.08
CA THR A 163 13.63 -4.88 5.13
C THR A 163 12.90 -3.56 5.12
N VAL A 164 11.58 -3.60 4.97
CA VAL A 164 10.70 -2.42 5.03
C VAL A 164 9.87 -2.51 6.31
N LYS A 165 10.00 -1.51 7.20
CA LYS A 165 9.22 -1.42 8.43
C LYS A 165 7.88 -0.72 8.14
N ILE A 166 6.77 -1.38 8.43
CA ILE A 166 5.42 -0.90 8.14
C ILE A 166 4.70 -0.60 9.46
N ASP A 167 4.31 0.67 9.64
CA ASP A 167 3.42 1.14 10.72
C ASP A 167 1.96 0.93 10.30
N ILE A 168 1.26 0.04 11.00
CA ILE A 168 -0.07 -0.44 10.63
C ILE A 168 -1.07 0.72 10.65
N CYS A 169 -1.09 1.48 11.74
CA CYS A 169 -2.02 2.58 11.90
C CYS A 169 -1.79 3.72 10.91
N LYS A 170 -0.54 4.09 10.63
CA LYS A 170 -0.27 5.23 9.75
C LYS A 170 -0.44 4.86 8.28
N LEU A 171 -0.01 3.66 7.90
CA LEU A 171 0.15 3.26 6.51
C LEU A 171 -0.98 2.37 5.98
N LEU A 172 -1.68 1.63 6.85
CA LEU A 172 -2.78 0.72 6.48
C LEU A 172 -4.16 1.24 6.89
N SER A 173 -4.29 2.55 7.09
CA SER A 173 -5.56 3.20 7.40
C SER A 173 -6.08 4.10 6.30
N ASN A 174 -7.39 4.29 6.32
CA ASN A 174 -8.12 5.16 5.42
C ASN A 174 -8.71 6.34 6.19
N VAL A 175 -8.99 7.43 5.47
CA VAL A 175 -9.65 8.61 6.03
C VAL A 175 -11.11 8.61 5.57
N ASP A 176 -12.02 8.72 6.54
CA ASP A 176 -13.46 8.79 6.31
C ASP A 176 -13.93 10.21 5.91
N SER A 177 -15.24 10.41 5.79
CA SER A 177 -15.84 11.71 5.44
C SER A 177 -15.65 12.78 6.51
N ASP A 178 -15.48 12.37 7.77
CA ASP A 178 -15.31 13.27 8.91
C ASP A 178 -13.83 13.65 9.13
N GLY A 179 -12.94 13.13 8.29
CA GLY A 179 -11.50 13.36 8.40
C GLY A 179 -10.82 12.47 9.44
N LYS A 180 -11.51 11.48 9.99
CA LYS A 180 -10.95 10.54 10.96
C LYS A 180 -10.29 9.36 10.26
N ARG A 181 -9.21 8.86 10.86
CA ARG A 181 -8.51 7.69 10.34
C ARG A 181 -9.15 6.42 10.89
N LYS A 182 -9.62 5.58 9.98
CA LYS A 182 -10.19 4.27 10.26
C LYS A 182 -9.30 3.17 9.72
N LEU A 183 -9.07 2.14 10.53
CA LEU A 183 -8.41 0.91 10.15
C LEU A 183 -9.49 -0.16 9.92
N VAL A 184 -9.59 -0.63 8.68
CA VAL A 184 -10.59 -1.64 8.32
C VAL A 184 -10.11 -3.02 8.80
N ILE A 185 -11.03 -3.83 9.32
CA ILE A 185 -10.79 -5.23 9.71
C ILE A 185 -10.97 -6.14 8.48
N GLY A 186 -10.16 -7.19 8.41
CA GLY A 186 -10.20 -8.20 7.36
C GLY A 186 -8.96 -8.24 6.48
N LYS A 187 -9.15 -8.61 5.21
CA LYS A 187 -8.06 -9.00 4.30
C LYS A 187 -7.44 -7.83 3.55
N HIS A 188 -6.27 -7.39 3.99
CA HIS A 188 -5.44 -6.39 3.33
C HIS A 188 -4.49 -7.06 2.33
N THR A 189 -4.13 -6.36 1.26
CA THR A 189 -3.16 -6.87 0.28
C THR A 189 -1.92 -5.98 0.24
N ILE A 190 -0.74 -6.57 0.41
CA ILE A 190 0.55 -5.92 0.16
C ILE A 190 1.04 -6.33 -1.22
N LEU A 191 1.44 -5.35 -2.01
CA LEU A 191 1.85 -5.45 -3.41
C LEU A 191 3.30 -4.99 -3.51
N ILE A 192 4.20 -5.86 -3.94
CA ILE A 192 5.62 -5.56 -4.06
C ILE A 192 5.98 -5.50 -5.54
N GLY A 193 6.62 -4.41 -5.94
CA GLY A 193 7.02 -4.13 -7.32
C GLY A 193 6.13 -3.11 -8.02
N SER A 194 6.53 -2.76 -9.23
CA SER A 194 5.90 -1.78 -10.11
C SER A 194 5.14 -2.44 -11.26
N SER A 195 4.50 -1.65 -12.14
CA SER A 195 3.81 -2.18 -13.33
C SER A 195 4.77 -2.63 -14.44
N SER A 196 6.04 -2.21 -14.41
CA SER A 196 7.04 -2.61 -15.40
C SER A 196 7.72 -3.95 -15.09
N GLU A 197 7.29 -4.65 -14.04
CA GLU A 197 7.86 -5.94 -13.63
C GLU A 197 6.82 -6.87 -12.99
N LYS A 198 7.24 -8.11 -12.71
CA LYS A 198 6.38 -9.07 -12.03
C LYS A 198 6.16 -8.64 -10.58
N GLN A 199 4.91 -8.37 -10.24
CA GLN A 199 4.51 -8.03 -8.88
C GLN A 199 4.29 -9.27 -8.03
N VAL A 200 4.67 -9.18 -6.75
CA VAL A 200 4.36 -10.19 -5.72
C VAL A 200 3.24 -9.67 -4.84
N ARG A 201 2.30 -10.54 -4.48
CA ARG A 201 1.15 -10.22 -3.62
C ARG A 201 1.26 -11.00 -2.32
N HIS A 202 1.08 -10.31 -1.21
CA HIS A 202 0.91 -10.88 0.11
C HIS A 202 -0.45 -10.50 0.66
N HIS A 203 -1.10 -11.40 1.37
CA HIS A 203 -2.34 -11.06 2.06
C HIS A 203 -2.06 -11.04 3.57
N ILE A 204 -2.57 -10.01 4.22
CA ILE A 204 -2.51 -9.86 5.67
C ILE A 204 -3.93 -9.73 6.17
N ASP A 205 -4.32 -10.59 7.10
CA ASP A 205 -5.59 -10.49 7.78
C ASP A 205 -5.42 -9.66 9.05
N ILE A 206 -6.24 -8.62 9.21
CA ILE A 206 -6.24 -7.77 10.40
C ILE A 206 -7.51 -8.08 11.17
N THR A 207 -7.37 -8.55 12.40
CA THR A 207 -8.48 -9.04 13.23
C THR A 207 -8.49 -8.37 14.59
N ASN A 208 -9.68 -8.24 15.17
CA ASN A 208 -9.83 -7.84 16.57
C ASN A 208 -9.36 -8.98 17.48
N GLY A 209 -8.54 -8.65 18.46
CA GLY A 209 -8.21 -9.56 19.55
C GLY A 209 -9.34 -9.61 20.55
N GLU A 210 -10.35 -10.44 20.30
CA GLU A 210 -11.15 -10.99 21.39
C GLU A 210 -10.37 -12.15 22.00
N GLU A 211 -10.04 -12.01 23.28
CA GLU A 211 -9.43 -13.06 24.09
C GLU A 211 -10.51 -14.13 24.32
N PHE A 212 -10.63 -15.08 23.39
CA PHE A 212 -11.39 -16.30 23.66
C PHE A 212 -10.60 -17.10 24.70
N MET A 213 -10.89 -16.84 25.98
CA MET A 213 -10.56 -17.76 27.07
C MET A 213 -11.30 -19.07 26.79
N SER A 214 -10.59 -20.06 26.27
CA SER A 214 -11.05 -21.46 26.28
C SER A 214 -10.99 -21.96 27.72
N GLU A 215 -12.15 -22.30 28.29
CA GLU A 215 -12.29 -23.13 29.50
C GLU A 215 -11.66 -24.52 29.35
#